data_AF-A0A9P6DSR6-F1
#
_entry.id   AF-A0A9P6DSR6-F1
#
_cell.length_a   1.000
_cell.length_b   1.000
_cell.length_c   1.000
_cell.angle_alpha   90.00
_cell.angle_beta   90.00
_cell.angle_gamma   90.00
#
_symmetry.space_group_name_H-M   'P 1'
#
loop_
_entity.id
_entity.type
_entity.pdbx_description
1 polymer ?
#
loop_
_entity_poly.entity_id
_entity_poly.type
_entity_poly.pdbx_seq_one_letter_code
_entity_poly.pdbx_strand_id
1 'polypeptide(L)'
;MPPHKKILVARSMAQLLKKLSSVNFDVIGTLLSASPGGFGLQIGHMARITSSSESVPPPSPSCASSIRHYVEERWTFFVAEEQRKNPGDTFDLRFASSFCAAMSKLPIPAADQAARIVLYHVDLAPRNIFIDVESGSVTGVLDWDQAESAPVEAAWQMPAWLWDNGASGSNQLRWVSPDDIPLDPQAAGIRRHFIEEIEEAIPGFVDTVRGGKPIFELLTFARRGLYSVETIDDARSFLKRMGIEV
;
A
#
# COMPACT_ATOMS: atom_id res chain seq x y z
N MET A 1 12.86 -5.81 -22.53
CA MET A 1 12.76 -4.40 -22.94
C MET A 1 14.14 -3.75 -22.83
N PRO A 2 14.63 -3.02 -23.86
CA PRO A 2 15.94 -2.35 -23.81
C PRO A 2 16.02 -1.29 -22.69
N PRO A 3 17.22 -1.01 -22.13
CA PRO A 3 17.41 -0.02 -21.07
C PRO A 3 16.82 1.37 -21.36
N HIS A 4 17.07 1.92 -22.55
CA HIS A 4 16.57 3.25 -22.92
C HIS A 4 15.03 3.32 -22.90
N LYS A 5 14.34 2.21 -23.19
CA LYS A 5 12.87 2.14 -23.07
C LYS A 5 12.42 2.06 -21.61
N LYS A 6 13.14 1.34 -20.75
CA LYS A 6 12.86 1.31 -19.29
C LYS A 6 12.98 2.70 -18.64
N ILE A 7 13.88 3.55 -19.14
CA ILE A 7 13.99 4.95 -18.69
C ILE A 7 12.72 5.74 -19.03
N LEU A 8 12.18 5.59 -20.25
CA LEU A 8 10.91 6.23 -20.63
C LEU A 8 9.74 5.73 -19.78
N VAL A 9 9.69 4.42 -19.51
CA VAL A 9 8.68 3.84 -18.60
C VAL A 9 8.84 4.39 -17.19
N ALA A 10 10.06 4.52 -16.67
CA ALA A 10 10.32 5.09 -15.35
C ALA A 10 9.78 6.52 -15.22
N ARG A 11 10.03 7.38 -16.23
CA ARG A 11 9.43 8.73 -16.29
C ARG A 11 7.90 8.65 -16.30
N SER A 12 7.32 7.80 -17.14
CA SER A 12 5.86 7.69 -17.22
C SER A 12 5.25 7.16 -15.91
N MET A 13 5.94 6.29 -15.19
CA MET A 13 5.53 5.81 -13.87
C MET A 13 5.59 6.91 -12.82
N ALA A 14 6.61 7.77 -12.84
CA ALA A 14 6.67 8.92 -11.95
C ALA A 14 5.47 9.87 -12.16
N GLN A 15 5.13 10.13 -13.43
CA GLN A 15 3.95 10.94 -13.77
C GLN A 15 2.62 10.25 -13.37
N LEU A 16 2.53 8.92 -13.48
CA LEU A 16 1.37 8.18 -12.99
C LEU A 16 1.23 8.35 -11.47
N LEU A 17 2.30 8.11 -10.70
CA LEU A 17 2.29 8.25 -9.24
C LEU A 17 1.91 9.69 -8.83
N LYS A 18 2.39 10.70 -9.55
CA LYS A 18 1.97 12.10 -9.35
C LYS A 18 0.47 12.28 -9.52
N LYS A 19 -0.11 11.71 -10.59
CA LYS A 19 -1.56 11.78 -10.84
C LYS A 19 -2.34 11.11 -9.72
N LEU A 20 -1.95 9.90 -9.30
CA LEU A 20 -2.60 9.20 -8.18
C LEU A 20 -2.51 10.03 -6.89
N SER A 21 -1.31 10.55 -6.58
CA SER A 21 -1.08 11.36 -5.39
C SER A 21 -1.79 12.72 -5.42
N SER A 22 -2.21 13.21 -6.59
CA SER A 22 -2.94 14.47 -6.72
C SER A 22 -4.44 14.35 -6.39
N VAL A 23 -4.98 13.12 -6.39
CA VAL A 23 -6.35 12.84 -5.98
C VAL A 23 -6.35 12.74 -4.46
N ASN A 24 -6.91 13.75 -3.79
CA ASN A 24 -6.98 13.81 -2.32
C ASN A 24 -8.38 13.44 -1.82
N PHE A 25 -8.43 12.88 -0.62
CA PHE A 25 -9.67 12.51 0.07
C PHE A 25 -9.69 13.08 1.48
N ASP A 26 -10.89 13.30 2.02
CA ASP A 26 -11.10 13.66 3.43
C ASP A 26 -11.34 12.44 4.32
N VAL A 27 -11.51 11.28 3.70
CA VAL A 27 -11.85 10.01 4.34
C VAL A 27 -10.94 8.89 3.82
N ILE A 28 -10.80 7.85 4.64
CA ILE A 28 -10.10 6.62 4.30
C ILE A 28 -11.11 5.50 4.01
N GLY A 29 -10.74 4.57 3.14
CA GLY A 29 -11.68 3.56 2.69
C GLY A 29 -11.36 2.95 1.34
N THR A 30 -12.08 1.89 0.99
CA THR A 30 -11.96 1.22 -0.31
C THR A 30 -12.69 2.03 -1.38
N LEU A 31 -12.12 2.11 -2.58
CA LEU A 31 -12.77 2.71 -3.72
C LEU A 31 -13.86 1.77 -4.24
N LEU A 32 -15.12 2.24 -4.26
CA LEU A 32 -16.28 1.48 -4.73
C LEU A 32 -16.97 2.20 -5.88
N SER A 33 -17.70 1.44 -6.70
CA SER A 33 -18.68 2.04 -7.61
C SER A 33 -19.79 2.70 -6.80
N ALA A 34 -20.12 3.95 -7.13
CA ALA A 34 -21.17 4.71 -6.43
C ALA A 34 -22.57 4.12 -6.64
N SER A 35 -22.77 3.30 -7.69
CA SER A 35 -24.05 2.63 -7.92
C SER A 35 -23.87 1.27 -8.62
N PRO A 36 -24.79 0.31 -8.40
CA PRO A 36 -24.87 -0.91 -9.18
C PRO A 36 -25.30 -0.55 -10.62
N GLY A 37 -24.33 -0.34 -11.51
CA GLY A 37 -24.56 -0.08 -12.93
C GLY A 37 -24.48 1.38 -13.40
N GLY A 38 -24.15 2.33 -12.53
CA GLY A 38 -23.95 3.73 -12.92
C GLY A 38 -22.49 4.18 -12.87
N PHE A 39 -22.22 5.35 -13.47
CA PHE A 39 -20.92 6.01 -13.43
C PHE A 39 -20.75 6.79 -12.13
N GLY A 40 -19.62 6.59 -11.46
CA GLY A 40 -19.26 7.34 -10.25
C GLY A 40 -18.43 6.49 -9.29
N LEU A 41 -17.54 7.14 -8.56
CA LEU A 41 -16.71 6.51 -7.54
C LEU A 41 -17.08 7.08 -6.19
N GLN A 42 -17.11 6.22 -5.17
CA GLN A 42 -17.25 6.63 -3.78
C GLN A 42 -16.21 5.92 -2.94
N ILE A 43 -15.81 6.56 -1.83
CA ILE A 43 -15.06 5.87 -0.80
C ILE A 43 -16.05 5.12 0.07
N GLY A 44 -15.94 3.80 0.07
CA GLY A 44 -16.67 2.92 0.96
C GLY A 44 -15.86 2.55 2.18
N HIS A 45 -16.37 1.60 2.95
CA HIS A 45 -15.64 1.07 4.09
C HIS A 45 -14.31 0.41 3.67
N MET A 46 -13.35 0.30 4.59
CA MET A 46 -12.10 -0.44 4.35
C MET A 46 -12.29 -1.97 4.18
N ALA A 47 -13.54 -2.45 4.26
CA ALA A 47 -13.92 -3.84 4.14
C ALA A 47 -14.19 -4.26 2.70
N ARG A 48 -13.66 -5.43 2.32
CA ARG A 48 -14.15 -6.15 1.16
C ARG A 48 -15.44 -6.88 1.57
N ILE A 49 -16.60 -6.30 1.27
CA ILE A 49 -17.88 -7.01 1.42
C ILE A 49 -17.92 -8.05 0.30
N THR A 50 -17.34 -9.23 0.55
CA THR A 50 -17.50 -10.37 -0.34
C THR A 50 -18.95 -10.82 -0.24
N SER A 51 -19.62 -10.81 -1.39
CA SER A 51 -21.06 -10.79 -1.63
C SER A 51 -21.87 -12.02 -1.16
N SER A 52 -21.80 -12.44 0.11
CA SER A 52 -22.64 -13.54 0.62
C SER A 52 -23.22 -13.38 2.02
N SER A 53 -22.84 -12.37 2.81
CA SER A 53 -23.55 -12.06 4.05
C SER A 53 -24.34 -10.76 3.91
N GLU A 54 -25.55 -10.86 3.34
CA GLU A 54 -26.56 -9.82 3.41
C GLU A 54 -26.92 -9.57 4.89
N SER A 55 -26.65 -8.36 5.41
CA SER A 55 -27.46 -7.65 6.43
C SER A 55 -26.72 -6.58 7.23
N VAL A 56 -25.39 -6.45 7.13
CA VAL A 56 -24.70 -5.35 7.84
C VAL A 56 -24.56 -4.16 6.89
N PRO A 57 -25.17 -2.99 7.20
CA PRO A 57 -24.93 -1.79 6.41
C PRO A 57 -23.41 -1.51 6.39
N PRO A 58 -22.83 -1.12 5.23
CA PRO A 58 -21.41 -0.79 5.20
C PRO A 58 -21.17 0.30 6.25
N PRO A 59 -20.21 0.11 7.18
CA PRO A 59 -19.90 1.15 8.13
C PRO A 59 -19.46 2.40 7.35
N SER A 60 -19.81 3.58 7.85
CA SER A 60 -19.49 4.84 7.18
C SER A 60 -17.96 4.97 6.97
N PRO A 61 -17.50 5.60 5.88
CA PRO A 61 -16.09 5.91 5.69
C PRO A 61 -15.54 6.65 6.91
N SER A 62 -14.34 6.27 7.35
CA SER A 62 -13.70 6.86 8.52
C SER A 62 -12.93 8.11 8.12
N CYS A 63 -13.06 9.19 8.89
CA CYS A 63 -12.32 10.44 8.67
C CYS A 63 -10.92 10.35 9.30
N ALA A 64 -10.13 9.32 8.98
CA ALA A 64 -8.83 9.17 9.61
C ALA A 64 -7.94 10.38 9.29
N SER A 65 -7.66 11.15 10.34
CA SER A 65 -6.93 12.40 10.27
C SER A 65 -5.42 12.19 10.36
N SER A 66 -4.94 11.00 10.71
CA SER A 66 -3.51 10.73 10.92
C SER A 66 -3.12 9.32 10.46
N ILE A 67 -1.81 9.07 10.31
CA ILE A 67 -1.29 7.75 9.96
C ILE A 67 -1.65 6.74 11.04
N ARG A 68 -1.52 7.13 12.32
CA ARG A 68 -1.86 6.26 13.45
C ARG A 68 -3.32 5.85 13.38
N HIS A 69 -4.22 6.82 13.23
CA HIS A 69 -5.65 6.55 13.13
C HIS A 69 -5.96 5.66 11.93
N TYR A 70 -5.33 5.88 10.77
CA TYR A 70 -5.49 5.01 9.60
C TYR A 70 -5.11 3.54 9.88
N VAL A 71 -3.96 3.32 10.52
CA VAL A 71 -3.51 1.96 10.82
C VAL A 71 -4.37 1.32 11.93
N GLU A 72 -4.80 2.08 12.93
CA GLU A 72 -5.71 1.61 13.99
C GLU A 72 -7.08 1.20 13.42
N GLU A 73 -7.66 2.00 12.53
CA GLU A 73 -8.90 1.66 11.82
C GLU A 73 -8.72 0.39 10.98
N ARG A 74 -7.57 0.25 10.31
CA ARG A 74 -7.23 -0.94 9.54
C ARG A 74 -7.19 -2.21 10.39
N TRP A 75 -6.56 -2.16 11.55
CA TRP A 75 -6.47 -3.31 12.45
C TRP A 75 -7.77 -3.60 13.19
N THR A 76 -8.49 -2.56 13.62
CA THR A 76 -9.84 -2.68 14.20
C THR A 76 -10.75 -3.42 13.24
N PHE A 77 -10.68 -3.05 11.96
CA PHE A 77 -11.41 -3.75 10.91
C PHE A 77 -10.96 -5.20 10.73
N PHE A 78 -9.65 -5.45 10.64
CA PHE A 78 -9.11 -6.81 10.50
C PHE A 78 -9.61 -7.73 11.64
N VAL A 79 -9.55 -7.24 12.88
CA VAL A 79 -10.08 -7.96 14.06
C VAL A 79 -11.57 -8.29 13.89
N ALA A 80 -12.38 -7.31 13.50
CA ALA A 80 -13.82 -7.51 13.34
C ALA A 80 -14.14 -8.55 12.25
N GLU A 81 -13.41 -8.57 11.13
CA GLU A 81 -13.57 -9.59 10.09
C GLU A 81 -13.14 -10.97 10.55
N GLU A 82 -12.03 -11.08 11.29
CA GLU A 82 -11.59 -12.37 11.83
C GLU A 82 -12.59 -12.91 12.85
N GLN A 83 -13.15 -12.06 13.73
CA GLN A 83 -14.23 -12.46 14.65
C GLN A 83 -15.46 -12.99 13.89
N ARG A 84 -15.81 -12.34 12.78
CA ARG A 84 -16.97 -12.74 11.97
C ARG A 84 -16.76 -14.07 11.26
N LYS A 85 -15.56 -14.31 10.72
CA LYS A 85 -15.21 -15.54 9.98
C LYS A 85 -14.95 -16.72 10.93
N ASN A 86 -14.27 -16.48 12.05
CA ASN A 86 -13.73 -17.49 12.96
C ASN A 86 -14.04 -17.15 14.43
N PRO A 87 -15.30 -17.12 14.88
CA PRO A 87 -15.67 -16.67 16.22
C PRO A 87 -15.11 -17.52 17.37
N GLY A 88 -14.61 -18.73 17.08
CA GLY A 88 -14.03 -19.64 18.07
C GLY A 88 -12.51 -19.59 18.19
N ASP A 89 -11.80 -18.91 17.28
CA ASP A 89 -10.34 -18.85 17.32
C ASP A 89 -9.84 -17.64 18.12
N THR A 90 -9.34 -17.91 19.32
CA THR A 90 -8.83 -16.89 20.24
C THR A 90 -7.36 -16.55 20.01
N PHE A 91 -6.65 -17.29 19.14
CA PHE A 91 -5.25 -17.04 18.85
C PHE A 91 -5.11 -15.78 17.97
N ASP A 92 -5.83 -15.73 16.86
CA ASP A 92 -5.78 -14.62 15.91
C ASP A 92 -6.25 -13.31 16.54
N LEU A 93 -7.24 -13.36 17.44
CA LEU A 93 -7.74 -12.18 18.16
C LEU A 93 -6.73 -11.61 19.16
N ARG A 94 -6.01 -12.46 19.90
CA ARG A 94 -4.94 -12.01 20.81
C ARG A 94 -3.78 -11.40 20.04
N PHE A 95 -3.44 -12.00 18.91
CA PHE A 95 -2.36 -11.55 18.06
C PHE A 95 -2.69 -10.21 17.37
N ALA A 96 -3.90 -10.07 16.84
CA ALA A 96 -4.38 -8.81 16.28
C ALA A 96 -4.50 -7.69 17.35
N SER A 97 -4.92 -8.03 18.57
CA SER A 97 -4.89 -7.09 19.70
C SER A 97 -3.48 -6.62 20.04
N SER A 98 -2.48 -7.49 19.89
CA SER A 98 -1.06 -7.15 20.10
C SER A 98 -0.55 -6.17 19.05
N PHE A 99 -1.07 -6.21 17.81
CA PHE A 99 -0.80 -5.19 16.80
C PHE A 99 -1.45 -3.84 17.13
N CYS A 100 -2.68 -3.82 17.66
CA CYS A 100 -3.26 -2.57 18.15
C CYS A 100 -2.42 -1.97 19.29
N ALA A 101 -1.94 -2.80 20.23
CA ALA A 101 -1.02 -2.35 21.28
C ALA A 101 0.33 -1.88 20.71
N ALA A 102 0.81 -2.54 19.65
CA ALA A 102 2.02 -2.16 18.94
C ALA A 102 1.96 -0.74 18.43
N MET A 103 0.80 -0.32 17.90
CA MET A 103 0.62 0.99 17.30
C MET A 103 1.14 2.10 18.18
N SER A 104 0.70 2.13 19.45
CA SER A 104 1.10 3.15 20.44
C SER A 104 2.62 3.28 20.63
N LYS A 105 3.40 2.23 20.33
CA LYS A 105 4.85 2.16 20.54
C LYS A 105 5.66 2.38 19.26
N LEU A 106 5.02 2.41 18.10
CA LEU A 106 5.76 2.52 16.84
C LEU A 106 6.37 3.91 16.68
N PRO A 107 7.67 4.00 16.37
CA PRO A 107 8.33 5.26 16.07
C PRO A 107 8.00 5.68 14.63
N ILE A 108 6.73 5.89 14.34
CA ILE A 108 6.28 6.42 13.05
C ILE A 108 6.49 7.94 13.08
N PRO A 109 7.34 8.51 12.22
CA PRO A 109 7.49 9.96 12.12
C PRO A 109 6.13 10.60 11.82
N ALA A 110 5.79 11.67 12.54
CA ALA A 110 4.55 12.41 12.33
C ALA A 110 3.26 11.56 12.40
N ALA A 111 3.27 10.41 13.09
CA ALA A 111 2.16 9.46 13.15
C ALA A 111 0.81 10.09 13.51
N ASP A 112 0.86 11.08 14.40
CA ASP A 112 -0.28 11.78 14.99
C ASP A 112 -0.59 13.12 14.31
N GLN A 113 0.20 13.52 13.32
CA GLN A 113 -0.05 14.74 12.55
C GLN A 113 -1.13 14.50 11.49
N ALA A 114 -1.69 15.61 10.99
CA ALA A 114 -2.65 15.57 9.89
C ALA A 114 -2.04 14.87 8.67
N ALA A 115 -2.57 13.71 8.31
CA ALA A 115 -2.11 12.92 7.17
C ALA A 115 -2.76 13.41 5.88
N ARG A 116 -1.97 13.48 4.81
CA ARG A 116 -2.50 13.69 3.47
C ARG A 116 -3.01 12.36 2.91
N ILE A 117 -4.32 12.26 2.70
CA ILE A 117 -4.95 11.05 2.18
C ILE A 117 -5.07 11.13 0.66
N VAL A 118 -4.54 10.13 -0.03
CA VAL A 118 -4.45 10.08 -1.50
C VAL A 118 -5.00 8.77 -2.07
N LEU A 119 -5.20 8.74 -3.39
CA LEU A 119 -5.56 7.51 -4.09
C LEU A 119 -4.38 6.54 -4.09
N TYR A 120 -4.62 5.34 -3.59
CA TYR A 120 -3.64 4.28 -3.51
C TYR A 120 -4.10 3.05 -4.29
N HIS A 121 -3.36 2.75 -5.36
CA HIS A 121 -3.52 1.50 -6.09
C HIS A 121 -2.73 0.40 -5.37
N VAL A 122 -3.43 -0.45 -4.60
CA VAL A 122 -2.77 -1.42 -3.72
C VAL A 122 -1.82 -2.34 -4.47
N ASP A 123 -2.16 -2.73 -5.71
CA ASP A 123 -1.38 -3.65 -6.53
C ASP A 123 -0.84 -3.07 -7.84
N LEU A 124 0.00 -2.04 -7.73
CA LEU A 124 0.65 -1.39 -8.87
C LEU A 124 1.85 -2.20 -9.41
N ALA A 125 1.61 -3.50 -9.67
CA ALA A 125 2.57 -4.44 -10.24
C ALA A 125 2.57 -4.39 -11.78
N PRO A 126 3.64 -4.87 -12.46
CA PRO A 126 3.77 -4.81 -13.92
C PRO A 126 2.58 -5.41 -14.68
N ARG A 127 1.98 -6.49 -14.17
CA ARG A 127 0.81 -7.17 -14.78
C ARG A 127 -0.43 -6.29 -14.89
N ASN A 128 -0.52 -5.25 -14.05
CA ASN A 128 -1.66 -4.35 -13.96
C ASN A 128 -1.40 -3.03 -14.71
N ILE A 129 -0.33 -2.92 -15.50
CA ILE A 129 0.07 -1.67 -16.15
C ILE A 129 0.27 -1.92 -17.65
N PHE A 130 -0.46 -1.19 -18.47
CA PHE A 130 -0.24 -1.16 -19.92
C PHE A 130 0.75 -0.08 -20.29
N ILE A 131 1.69 -0.45 -21.16
CA ILE A 131 2.76 0.42 -21.65
C ILE A 131 2.71 0.42 -23.17
N ASP A 132 2.67 1.61 -23.76
CA ASP A 132 2.95 1.78 -25.18
C ASP A 132 4.43 1.49 -25.46
N VAL A 133 4.71 0.49 -26.30
CA VAL A 133 6.08 -0.02 -26.51
C VAL A 133 6.97 0.96 -27.26
N GLU A 134 6.37 1.88 -28.02
CA GLU A 134 7.09 2.88 -28.80
C GLU A 134 7.53 4.05 -27.91
N SER A 135 6.57 4.68 -27.21
CA SER A 135 6.83 5.86 -26.38
C SER A 135 7.27 5.55 -24.95
N GLY A 136 7.02 4.33 -24.45
CA GLY A 136 7.19 3.98 -23.04
C GLY A 136 6.12 4.58 -22.12
N SER A 137 5.06 5.16 -22.68
CA SER A 137 3.98 5.80 -21.90
C SER A 137 3.08 4.74 -21.26
N VAL A 138 2.69 4.97 -20.02
CA VAL A 138 1.62 4.20 -19.37
C VAL A 138 0.28 4.61 -20.01
N THR A 139 -0.41 3.65 -20.61
CA THR A 139 -1.68 3.87 -21.32
C THR A 139 -2.89 3.39 -20.52
N GLY A 140 -2.69 2.55 -19.51
CA GLY A 140 -3.76 2.05 -18.67
C GLY A 140 -3.26 1.37 -17.40
N VAL A 141 -4.14 1.33 -16.41
CA VAL A 141 -3.93 0.61 -15.14
C VAL A 141 -5.16 -0.25 -14.90
N LEU A 142 -4.97 -1.52 -14.56
CA LEU A 142 -6.00 -2.51 -14.29
C LEU A 142 -6.08 -2.82 -12.79
N ASP A 143 -7.12 -3.58 -12.41
CA ASP A 143 -7.24 -4.18 -11.07
C ASP A 143 -7.44 -3.16 -9.93
N TRP A 144 -8.41 -2.27 -10.15
CA TRP A 144 -8.82 -1.22 -9.21
C TRP A 144 -9.72 -1.71 -8.08
N ASP A 145 -10.06 -3.00 -8.02
CA ASP A 145 -11.05 -3.55 -7.07
C ASP A 145 -10.60 -3.44 -5.60
N GLN A 146 -9.29 -3.31 -5.38
CA GLN A 146 -8.67 -3.10 -4.07
C GLN A 146 -8.10 -1.70 -3.90
N ALA A 147 -8.30 -0.78 -4.85
CA ALA A 147 -7.83 0.59 -4.68
C ALA A 147 -8.46 1.22 -3.43
N GLU A 148 -7.68 2.00 -2.69
CA GLU A 148 -8.12 2.60 -1.44
C GLU A 148 -7.67 4.07 -1.34
N SER A 149 -8.26 4.81 -0.42
CA SER A 149 -7.78 6.11 0.03
C SER A 149 -6.92 5.90 1.28
N ALA A 150 -5.67 6.33 1.23
CA ALA A 150 -4.67 6.06 2.26
C ALA A 150 -3.70 7.25 2.47
N PRO A 151 -3.09 7.39 3.66
CA PRO A 151 -1.97 8.31 3.88
C PRO A 151 -0.84 8.10 2.87
N VAL A 152 -0.15 9.17 2.48
CA VAL A 152 0.97 9.11 1.53
C VAL A 152 2.07 8.13 1.97
N GLU A 153 2.31 8.01 3.28
CA GLU A 153 3.29 7.10 3.88
C GLU A 153 2.93 5.61 3.68
N ALA A 154 1.64 5.32 3.49
CA ALA A 154 1.13 3.99 3.16
C ALA A 154 1.01 3.77 1.63
N ALA A 155 0.67 4.83 0.90
CA ALA A 155 0.35 4.78 -0.52
C ALA A 155 1.60 4.78 -1.42
N TRP A 156 2.63 5.53 -1.04
CA TRP A 156 3.82 5.71 -1.87
C TRP A 156 4.79 4.54 -1.70
N GLN A 157 5.23 3.98 -2.83
CA GLN A 157 6.14 2.84 -2.87
C GLN A 157 7.09 2.95 -4.05
N MET A 158 8.31 2.45 -3.89
CA MET A 158 9.26 2.33 -4.98
C MET A 158 8.81 1.22 -5.96
N PRO A 159 8.57 1.52 -7.26
CA PRO A 159 8.23 0.52 -8.26
C PRO A 159 9.47 -0.28 -8.69
N ALA A 160 10.03 -1.05 -7.76
CA ALA A 160 11.33 -1.69 -7.92
C ALA A 160 11.43 -2.65 -9.10
N TRP A 161 10.30 -3.18 -9.55
CA TRP A 161 10.20 -3.97 -10.77
C TRP A 161 10.70 -3.23 -12.04
N LEU A 162 10.79 -1.90 -12.03
CA LEU A 162 11.39 -1.13 -13.12
C LEU A 162 12.87 -1.47 -13.32
N TRP A 163 13.60 -1.62 -12.22
CA TRP A 163 15.05 -1.88 -12.20
C TRP A 163 15.42 -3.26 -11.67
N ASP A 164 14.45 -4.10 -11.29
CA ASP A 164 14.71 -5.50 -11.02
C ASP A 164 14.95 -6.25 -12.35
N ASN A 165 15.99 -7.09 -12.36
CA ASN A 165 16.40 -7.92 -13.49
C ASN A 165 16.10 -9.41 -13.25
N GLY A 166 15.51 -9.78 -12.10
CA GLY A 166 15.16 -11.16 -11.80
C GLY A 166 14.16 -11.77 -12.81
N ALA A 167 14.33 -13.05 -13.14
CA ALA A 167 13.46 -13.80 -14.07
C ALA A 167 11.98 -13.86 -13.64
N SER A 168 11.71 -13.59 -12.37
CA SER A 168 10.36 -13.51 -11.80
C SER A 168 9.76 -12.10 -11.82
N GLY A 169 10.52 -11.07 -12.26
CA GLY A 169 10.14 -9.66 -12.32
C GLY A 169 9.19 -9.30 -11.18
N SER A 170 9.65 -9.42 -9.93
CA SER A 170 8.82 -9.80 -8.78
C SER A 170 7.37 -9.32 -8.91
N ASN A 171 6.47 -10.23 -9.25
CA ASN A 171 5.02 -9.98 -9.27
C ASN A 171 4.47 -9.56 -7.90
N GLN A 172 5.30 -9.50 -6.87
CA GLN A 172 4.93 -9.14 -5.52
C GLN A 172 5.37 -7.71 -5.22
N LEU A 173 4.46 -6.92 -4.69
CA LEU A 173 4.79 -5.68 -4.01
C LEU A 173 5.59 -6.06 -2.77
N ARG A 174 6.88 -5.76 -2.79
CA ARG A 174 7.72 -5.75 -1.61
C ARG A 174 8.09 -4.31 -1.34
N TRP A 175 8.15 -3.93 -0.07
CA TRP A 175 8.78 -2.67 0.27
C TRP A 175 10.25 -2.74 -0.15
N VAL A 176 10.70 -1.70 -0.84
CA VAL A 176 12.09 -1.56 -1.28
C VAL A 176 12.62 -0.27 -0.71
N SER A 177 13.78 -0.36 -0.05
CA SER A 177 14.39 0.84 0.50
C SER A 177 14.76 1.78 -0.65
N PRO A 178 14.44 3.08 -0.53
CA PRO A 178 14.95 4.06 -1.48
C PRO A 178 16.45 4.30 -1.33
N ASP A 179 17.13 3.60 -0.42
CA ASP A 179 18.59 3.58 -0.26
C ASP A 179 19.24 2.30 -0.84
N ASP A 180 18.44 1.28 -1.21
CA ASP A 180 18.95 0.06 -1.83
C ASP A 180 19.33 0.34 -3.28
N ILE A 181 20.62 0.38 -3.59
CA ILE A 181 21.14 0.62 -4.93
C ILE A 181 21.41 -0.74 -5.62
N PRO A 182 20.82 -1.01 -6.80
CA PRO A 182 21.11 -2.22 -7.55
C PRO A 182 22.59 -2.34 -7.90
N LEU A 183 23.14 -3.56 -7.83
CA LEU A 183 24.53 -3.84 -8.23
C LEU A 183 24.75 -3.70 -9.74
N ASP A 184 23.73 -4.01 -10.54
CA ASP A 184 23.77 -3.85 -11.99
C ASP A 184 23.79 -2.35 -12.36
N PRO A 185 24.83 -1.84 -13.07
CA PRO A 185 24.94 -0.43 -13.41
C PRO A 185 23.76 0.10 -14.23
N GLN A 186 23.16 -0.76 -15.06
CA GLN A 186 22.00 -0.39 -15.87
C GLN A 186 20.75 -0.20 -15.00
N ALA A 187 20.46 -1.15 -14.11
CA ALA A 187 19.40 -1.04 -13.10
C ALA A 187 19.60 0.17 -12.19
N ALA A 188 20.82 0.42 -11.73
CA ALA A 188 21.15 1.60 -10.93
C ALA A 188 20.88 2.92 -11.70
N GLY A 189 21.17 2.94 -13.01
CA GLY A 189 20.84 4.06 -13.90
C GLY A 189 19.34 4.32 -14.01
N ILE A 190 18.54 3.27 -14.22
CA ILE A 190 17.07 3.37 -14.31
C ILE A 190 16.47 3.87 -12.99
N ARG A 191 16.91 3.31 -11.87
CA ARG A 191 16.48 3.72 -10.53
C ARG A 191 16.79 5.18 -10.25
N ARG A 192 18.03 5.62 -10.52
CA ARG A 192 18.44 7.01 -10.33
C ARG A 192 17.55 7.95 -11.14
N HIS A 193 17.31 7.61 -12.41
CA HIS A 193 16.43 8.41 -13.25
C HIS A 193 14.98 8.46 -12.72
N PHE A 194 14.44 7.34 -12.24
CA PHE A 194 13.13 7.34 -11.59
C PHE A 194 13.10 8.25 -10.37
N ILE A 195 14.13 8.21 -9.51
CA ILE A 195 14.22 9.06 -8.32
C ILE A 195 14.26 10.54 -8.68
N GLU A 196 15.06 10.92 -9.68
CA GLU A 196 15.13 12.31 -10.17
C GLU A 196 13.74 12.79 -10.64
N GLU A 197 13.08 11.98 -11.48
CA GLU A 197 11.77 12.32 -12.05
C GLU A 197 10.65 12.36 -10.99
N ILE A 198 10.65 11.44 -10.01
CA ILE A 198 9.62 11.40 -8.96
C ILE A 198 9.81 12.51 -7.93
N GLU A 199 11.05 12.87 -7.58
CA GLU A 199 11.32 13.98 -6.65
C GLU A 199 10.97 15.34 -7.28
N GLU A 200 11.21 15.51 -8.58
CA GLU A 200 10.72 16.69 -9.31
C GLU A 200 9.17 16.72 -9.36
N ALA A 201 8.55 15.56 -9.55
CA ALA A 201 7.10 15.42 -9.66
C ALA A 201 6.37 15.56 -8.31
N ILE A 202 6.95 15.02 -7.23
CA ILE A 202 6.42 14.91 -5.88
C ILE A 202 7.61 15.13 -4.90
N PRO A 203 7.92 16.38 -4.52
CA PRO A 203 9.02 16.65 -3.61
C PRO A 203 8.86 15.94 -2.26
N GLY A 204 9.91 15.28 -1.79
CA GLY A 204 9.94 14.54 -0.52
C GLY A 204 9.44 13.10 -0.62
N PHE A 205 9.13 12.60 -1.82
CA PHE A 205 8.65 11.23 -2.03
C PHE A 205 9.57 10.18 -1.41
N VAL A 206 10.87 10.28 -1.67
CA VAL A 206 11.90 9.35 -1.19
C VAL A 206 11.99 9.38 0.34
N ASP A 207 11.94 10.56 0.95
CA ASP A 207 12.01 10.70 2.41
C ASP A 207 10.78 10.09 3.09
N THR A 208 9.60 10.31 2.52
CA THR A 208 8.35 9.67 2.95
C THR A 208 8.42 8.15 2.84
N VAL A 209 8.87 7.61 1.70
CA VAL A 209 8.98 6.15 1.51
C VAL A 209 10.02 5.53 2.46
N ARG A 210 11.11 6.24 2.74
CA ARG A 210 12.15 5.81 3.70
C ARG A 210 11.56 5.66 5.11
N GLY A 211 10.78 6.63 5.55
CA GLY A 211 10.09 6.59 6.84
C GLY A 211 8.92 5.59 6.91
N GLY A 212 8.38 5.20 5.76
CA GLY A 212 7.16 4.38 5.65
C GLY A 212 7.32 2.87 5.91
N LYS A 213 8.55 2.35 6.10
CA LYS A 213 8.77 0.90 6.25
C LYS A 213 7.89 0.23 7.32
N PRO A 214 7.83 0.74 8.57
CA PRO A 214 7.03 0.09 9.61
C PRO A 214 5.53 0.10 9.26
N ILE A 215 5.05 1.18 8.63
CA ILE A 215 3.66 1.31 8.17
C ILE A 215 3.36 0.25 7.11
N PHE A 216 4.24 0.09 6.12
CA PHE A 216 4.09 -0.92 5.07
C PHE A 216 4.00 -2.34 5.65
N GLU A 217 4.88 -2.70 6.59
CA GLU A 217 4.91 -4.04 7.19
C GLU A 217 3.60 -4.32 7.94
N LEU A 218 3.11 -3.38 8.75
CA LEU A 218 1.82 -3.50 9.45
C LEU A 218 0.65 -3.69 8.50
N LEU A 219 0.57 -2.85 7.47
CA LEU A 219 -0.52 -2.91 6.50
C LEU A 219 -0.43 -4.19 5.67
N THR A 220 0.76 -4.71 5.43
CA THR A 220 0.94 -6.00 4.77
C THR A 220 0.34 -7.13 5.59
N PHE A 221 0.57 -7.15 6.91
CA PHE A 221 -0.07 -8.13 7.80
C PHE A 221 -1.59 -7.97 7.84
N ALA A 222 -2.09 -6.75 7.97
CA ALA A 222 -3.54 -6.49 7.97
C ALA A 222 -4.22 -6.90 6.64
N ARG A 223 -3.52 -6.76 5.50
CA ARG A 223 -4.06 -7.12 4.17
C ARG A 223 -3.98 -8.61 3.88
N ARG A 224 -2.85 -9.25 4.17
CA ARG A 224 -2.64 -10.69 3.91
C ARG A 224 -3.36 -11.57 4.93
N GLY A 225 -3.67 -11.00 6.09
CA GLY A 225 -4.06 -11.74 7.27
C GLY A 225 -2.92 -12.58 7.83
N LEU A 226 -3.22 -13.37 8.85
CA LEU A 226 -2.24 -14.12 9.64
C LEU A 226 -2.46 -15.64 9.49
N TYR A 227 -2.74 -16.09 8.26
CA TYR A 227 -3.22 -17.44 8.00
C TYR A 227 -2.11 -18.48 7.76
N SER A 228 -0.84 -18.06 7.71
CA SER A 228 0.29 -18.96 7.50
C SER A 228 1.34 -18.82 8.60
N VAL A 229 2.01 -19.93 8.91
CA VAL A 229 3.11 -19.97 9.87
C VAL A 229 4.19 -18.95 9.52
N GLU A 230 4.54 -18.84 8.23
CA GLU A 230 5.50 -17.86 7.73
C GLU A 230 5.07 -16.42 8.03
N THR A 231 3.81 -16.07 7.76
CA THR A 231 3.31 -14.70 8.02
C THR A 231 3.25 -14.41 9.52
N ILE A 232 2.91 -15.41 10.34
CA ILE A 232 2.93 -15.30 11.80
C ILE A 232 4.36 -15.09 12.32
N ASP A 233 5.34 -15.81 11.80
CA ASP A 233 6.74 -15.69 12.22
C ASP A 233 7.35 -14.35 11.79
N ASP A 234 7.00 -13.86 10.59
CA ASP A 234 7.34 -12.51 10.14
C ASP A 234 6.72 -11.43 11.05
N ALA A 235 5.44 -11.59 11.40
CA ALA A 235 4.75 -10.69 12.31
C ALA A 235 5.35 -10.69 13.72
N ARG A 236 5.70 -11.85 14.28
CA ARG A 236 6.41 -11.96 15.57
C ARG A 236 7.76 -11.27 15.51
N SER A 237 8.51 -11.50 14.43
CA SER A 237 9.81 -10.86 14.21
C SER A 237 9.66 -9.34 14.15
N PHE A 238 8.63 -8.84 13.47
CA PHE A 238 8.28 -7.42 13.44
C PHE A 238 7.99 -6.87 14.85
N LEU A 239 7.07 -7.50 15.60
CA LEU A 239 6.66 -7.05 16.94
C LEU A 239 7.86 -7.04 17.92
N LYS A 240 8.73 -8.05 17.83
CA LYS A 240 9.98 -8.11 18.61
C LYS A 240 10.94 -6.97 18.27
N ARG A 241 11.15 -6.64 16.98
CA ARG A 241 11.96 -5.47 16.58
C ARG A 241 11.40 -4.17 17.13
N MET A 242 10.09 -4.09 17.32
CA MET A 242 9.38 -2.94 17.86
C MET A 242 9.27 -2.96 19.40
N GLY A 243 9.88 -3.94 20.08
CA GLY A 243 9.87 -4.03 21.55
C GLY A 243 8.53 -4.42 22.16
N ILE A 244 7.73 -5.23 21.45
CA ILE A 244 6.45 -5.76 21.93
C ILE A 244 6.59 -7.27 22.12
N GLU A 245 6.28 -7.73 23.34
CA GLU A 245 6.17 -9.16 23.65
C GLU A 245 4.77 -9.66 23.28
N VAL A 246 4.72 -10.85 22.65
CA VAL A 246 3.52 -11.47 22.06
C VAL A 246 3.43 -12.92 22.50
#